data_AF-A0A524GBU7-F1
#
_entry.id   AF-A0A524GBU7-F1
#
_cell.length_a   1.000
_cell.length_b   1.000
_cell.length_c   1.000
_cell.angle_alpha   90.00
_cell.angle_beta   90.00
_cell.angle_gamma   90.00
#
_symmetry.space_group_name_H-M   'P 1'
#
loop_
_entity.id
_entity.type
_entity.pdbx_description
1 polymer ?
#
loop_
_entity_poly.entity_id
_entity_poly.type
_entity_poly.pdbx_seq_one_letter_code
_entity_poly.pdbx_strand_id
1 'polypeptide(L)'
;MIRLASTSTIEIKCEKCNNPYETEVIDHVDLSEDRELIKSLRMGKANRAQCPKCKKVMYIDRSIVVNFDPESLIVLYDPNAKSKAVKDTIMSDYQSVISFNEILQETGEDTEFSIISDLKKLKKLLDDYDKAHK
;
A
#
# COMPACT_ATOMS: atom_id res chain seq x y z
N MET A 1 -4.90 -1.37 -22.02
CA MET A 1 -4.45 -0.27 -21.14
C MET A 1 -3.90 -0.93 -19.90
N ILE A 2 -2.60 -0.79 -19.64
CA ILE A 2 -1.99 -1.41 -18.46
C ILE A 2 -2.34 -0.51 -17.28
N ARG A 3 -3.30 -0.93 -16.46
CA ARG A 3 -3.53 -0.30 -15.14
C ARG A 3 -2.51 -0.93 -14.20
N LEU A 4 -1.27 -0.48 -14.32
CA LEU A 4 -0.25 -0.70 -13.30
C LEU A 4 -0.76 -0.01 -12.04
N ALA A 5 -0.60 -0.65 -10.87
CA ALA A 5 -0.70 -0.10 -9.53
C ALA A 5 -0.90 1.43 -9.50
N SER A 6 -2.00 1.92 -8.91
CA SER A 6 -2.25 3.36 -8.87
C SER A 6 -1.10 4.06 -8.13
N THR A 7 -0.25 4.72 -8.90
CA THR A 7 0.87 5.53 -8.41
C THR A 7 0.48 6.99 -8.38
N SER A 8 1.05 7.75 -7.44
CA SER A 8 1.05 9.21 -7.48
C SER A 8 2.46 9.77 -7.58
N THR A 9 2.57 10.95 -8.18
CA THR A 9 3.81 11.73 -8.17
C THR A 9 3.83 12.61 -6.94
N ILE A 10 4.93 12.59 -6.19
CA ILE A 10 5.16 13.47 -5.05
C ILE A 10 6.49 14.19 -5.13
N GLU A 11 6.55 15.40 -4.57
CA GLU A 11 7.81 16.10 -4.32
C GLU A 11 8.40 15.63 -2.98
N ILE A 12 9.66 15.21 -3.00
CA ILE A 12 10.43 14.87 -1.80
C ILE A 12 11.77 15.59 -1.79
N LYS A 13 12.36 15.73 -0.60
CA LYS A 13 13.67 16.35 -0.41
C LYS A 13 14.72 15.30 -0.08
N CYS A 14 15.85 15.31 -0.78
CA CYS A 14 16.94 14.37 -0.50
C CYS A 14 17.56 14.63 0.88
N GLU A 15 17.55 13.63 1.77
CA GLU A 15 18.16 13.69 3.11
C GLU A 15 19.67 14.01 3.10
N LYS A 16 20.39 13.65 2.02
CA LYS A 16 21.84 13.86 1.91
C LYS A 16 22.22 15.22 1.34
N CYS A 17 21.58 15.63 0.24
CA CYS A 17 21.99 16.82 -0.53
C CYS A 17 20.93 17.92 -0.57
N ASN A 18 19.81 17.73 0.12
CA ASN A 18 18.70 18.68 0.23
C ASN A 18 18.05 19.11 -1.10
N ASN A 19 18.38 18.45 -2.21
CA ASN A 19 17.77 18.69 -3.51
C ASN A 19 16.29 18.23 -3.47
N PRO A 20 15.31 19.10 -3.72
CA PRO A 20 13.94 18.68 -3.97
C PRO A 20 13.84 18.00 -5.33
N TYR A 21 13.02 16.96 -5.45
CA TYR A 21 12.75 16.26 -6.70
C TYR A 21 11.44 15.49 -6.62
N GLU A 22 10.83 15.28 -7.78
CA GLU A 22 9.64 14.44 -7.90
C GLU A 22 9.99 12.96 -8.04
N THR A 23 9.13 12.11 -7.52
CA THR A 23 9.21 10.66 -7.66
C THR A 23 7.82 10.04 -7.66
N GLU A 24 7.67 8.93 -8.35
CA GLU A 24 6.47 8.10 -8.27
C GLU A 24 6.49 7.27 -6.99
N VAL A 25 5.31 7.13 -6.38
CA VAL A 25 5.05 6.24 -5.25
C VAL A 25 3.82 5.42 -5.54
N ILE A 26 3.85 4.16 -5.12
CA ILE A 26 2.73 3.23 -5.15
C ILE A 26 1.79 3.57 -3.99
N ASP A 27 0.53 3.85 -4.30
CA ASP A 27 -0.54 4.06 -3.32
C ASP A 27 -1.42 2.81 -3.20
N HIS A 28 -1.65 2.12 -4.31
CA HIS A 28 -2.52 0.94 -4.39
C HIS A 28 -1.87 -0.15 -5.24
N VAL A 29 -2.02 -1.41 -4.82
CA VAL A 29 -1.61 -2.61 -5.56
C VAL A 29 -2.79 -3.57 -5.62
N ASP A 30 -3.15 -4.03 -6.82
CA ASP A 30 -4.06 -5.16 -6.99
C ASP A 30 -3.26 -6.43 -7.26
N LEU A 31 -3.30 -7.43 -6.36
CA LEU A 31 -2.48 -8.63 -6.54
C LEU A 31 -2.94 -9.53 -7.68
N SER A 32 -4.16 -9.36 -8.20
CA SER A 32 -4.61 -10.08 -9.39
C SER A 32 -3.96 -9.52 -10.67
N GLU A 33 -3.64 -8.22 -10.69
CA GLU A 33 -3.09 -7.52 -11.85
C GLU A 33 -1.57 -7.25 -11.74
N ASP A 34 -1.09 -6.91 -10.55
CA ASP A 34 0.26 -6.36 -10.26
C ASP A 34 1.16 -7.37 -9.52
N ARG A 35 1.10 -8.66 -9.86
CA ARG A 35 1.82 -9.73 -9.13
C ARG A 35 3.32 -9.52 -9.01
N GLU A 36 3.95 -8.86 -9.98
CA GLU A 36 5.37 -8.54 -9.95
C GLU A 36 5.77 -7.65 -8.76
N LEU A 37 4.83 -6.88 -8.21
CA LEU A 37 5.07 -6.00 -7.06
C LEU A 37 5.13 -6.75 -5.73
N ILE A 38 4.65 -8.00 -5.68
CA ILE A 38 4.69 -8.85 -4.48
C ILE A 38 6.10 -8.90 -3.88
N LYS A 39 7.12 -9.07 -4.72
CA LYS A 39 8.53 -9.13 -4.25
C LYS A 39 8.95 -7.82 -3.58
N SER A 40 8.60 -6.68 -4.16
CA SER A 40 8.93 -5.35 -3.63
C SER A 40 8.19 -5.06 -2.33
N LEU A 41 6.91 -5.44 -2.24
CA LEU A 41 6.09 -5.34 -1.03
C LEU A 41 6.67 -6.20 0.12
N ARG A 42 7.01 -7.48 -0.15
CA ARG A 42 7.61 -8.38 0.85
C ARG A 42 8.91 -7.85 1.45
N MET A 43 9.68 -7.10 0.67
CA MET A 43 10.94 -6.52 1.12
C MET A 43 10.74 -5.22 1.92
N GLY A 44 9.53 -4.66 1.97
CA GLY A 44 9.27 -3.33 2.51
C GLY A 44 9.94 -2.23 1.68
N LYS A 45 10.12 -2.46 0.38
CA LYS A 45 10.87 -1.57 -0.54
C LYS A 45 10.04 -1.11 -1.73
N ALA A 46 8.70 -1.23 -1.65
CA ALA A 46 7.80 -0.84 -2.72
C ALA A 46 7.98 0.66 -3.08
N ASN A 47 8.02 1.53 -2.07
CA ASN A 47 8.27 2.95 -2.26
C ASN A 47 9.73 3.30 -1.97
N ARG A 48 10.56 3.23 -3.02
CA ARG A 48 11.98 3.57 -2.99
C ARG A 48 12.27 4.67 -4.00
N ALA A 49 12.89 5.75 -3.55
CA ALA A 49 13.34 6.83 -4.42
C ALA A 49 14.87 6.94 -4.45
N GLN A 50 15.40 7.30 -5.62
CA GLN A 50 16.82 7.57 -5.79
C GLN A 50 17.01 9.03 -6.18
N CYS A 51 17.76 9.77 -5.34
CA CYS A 51 18.05 11.17 -5.63
C CYS A 51 18.81 11.31 -6.96
N PRO A 52 18.31 12.13 -7.91
CA PRO A 52 18.94 12.25 -9.23
C PRO A 52 20.34 12.89 -9.14
N LYS A 53 20.57 13.77 -8.15
CA LYS A 53 21.80 14.54 -7.96
C LYS A 53 22.93 13.75 -7.27
N CYS A 54 22.66 13.15 -6.11
CA CYS A 54 23.70 12.49 -5.30
C CYS A 54 23.59 10.95 -5.25
N LYS A 55 22.62 10.38 -5.98
CA LYS A 55 22.32 8.94 -6.08
C LYS A 55 21.99 8.24 -4.76
N LYS A 56 21.81 8.99 -3.66
CA LYS A 56 21.33 8.47 -2.38
C LYS A 56 19.96 7.85 -2.57
N VAL A 57 19.82 6.63 -2.07
CA VAL A 57 18.56 5.89 -2.00
C VAL A 57 17.86 6.20 -0.69
N MET A 58 16.56 6.45 -0.76
CA MET A 58 15.68 6.72 0.37
C MET A 58 14.45 5.83 0.25
N TYR A 59 13.84 5.51 1.39
CA TYR A 59 12.58 4.80 1.47
C TYR A 59 11.51 5.79 1.88
N ILE A 60 10.38 5.77 1.19
CA ILE A 60 9.29 6.69 1.47
C ILE A 60 8.30 5.94 2.34
N ASP A 61 8.21 6.37 3.60
CA ASP A 61 7.27 5.83 4.58
C ASP A 61 5.87 6.32 4.23
N ARG A 62 5.21 5.58 3.34
CA ARG A 62 3.84 5.86 2.88
C ARG A 62 3.01 4.60 2.93
N SER A 63 1.75 4.79 3.30
CA SER A 63 0.77 3.71 3.38
C SER A 63 0.47 3.18 1.98
N ILE A 64 0.28 1.87 1.85
CA ILE A 64 -0.03 1.19 0.59
C ILE A 64 -1.27 0.34 0.82
N VAL A 65 -2.30 0.54 -0.01
CA VAL A 65 -3.46 -0.34 -0.05
C VAL A 65 -3.14 -1.53 -0.95
N VAL A 66 -3.40 -2.74 -0.47
CA VAL A 66 -3.15 -3.98 -1.20
C VAL A 66 -4.47 -4.75 -1.28
N ASN A 67 -4.97 -4.95 -2.49
CA ASN A 67 -6.15 -5.77 -2.77
C ASN A 67 -5.72 -7.23 -3.00
N PHE A 68 -6.26 -8.14 -2.20
CA PHE A 68 -6.09 -9.59 -2.31
C PHE A 68 -7.33 -10.18 -2.97
N ASP A 69 -7.47 -9.99 -4.28
CA ASP A 69 -8.47 -10.68 -5.08
C ASP A 69 -7.96 -12.07 -5.50
N PRO A 70 -8.73 -13.16 -5.34
CA PRO A 70 -10.16 -13.24 -5.03
C PRO A 70 -10.54 -13.50 -3.56
N GLU A 71 -9.66 -13.26 -2.58
CA GLU A 71 -9.94 -13.51 -1.16
C GLU A 71 -10.91 -12.53 -0.49
N SER A 72 -11.46 -11.57 -1.23
CA SER A 72 -12.28 -10.47 -0.68
C SER A 72 -11.60 -9.79 0.51
N LEU A 73 -10.29 -9.53 0.39
CA LEU A 73 -9.48 -8.93 1.45
C LEU A 73 -8.74 -7.69 0.92
N ILE A 74 -8.93 -6.56 1.60
CA ILE A 74 -8.16 -5.34 1.39
C ILE A 74 -7.31 -5.07 2.62
N VAL A 75 -6.02 -4.86 2.41
CA VAL A 75 -5.08 -4.52 3.48
C VAL A 75 -4.50 -3.13 3.25
N LEU A 76 -4.69 -2.23 4.21
CA LEU A 76 -3.86 -1.04 4.32
C LEU A 76 -2.58 -1.39 5.09
N TYR A 77 -1.44 -1.39 4.40
CA TYR A 77 -0.14 -1.45 5.04
C TYR A 77 0.36 -0.04 5.36
N ASP A 78 0.52 0.28 6.63
CA ASP A 78 1.07 1.55 7.10
C ASP A 78 2.04 1.31 8.26
N PRO A 79 3.36 1.50 8.08
CA PRO A 79 4.36 1.24 9.13
C PRO A 79 4.20 2.19 10.34
N ASN A 80 3.52 3.32 10.18
CA ASN A 80 3.28 4.32 11.21
C ASN A 80 1.96 4.10 11.98
N ALA A 81 1.05 3.28 11.47
CA ALA A 81 -0.21 2.91 12.12
C ALA A 81 -0.03 1.90 13.28
N LYS A 82 0.73 2.28 14.31
CA LYS A 82 1.07 1.40 15.44
C LYS A 82 0.09 1.49 16.60
N SER A 83 -0.51 2.65 16.84
CA SER A 83 -1.43 2.87 17.95
C SER A 83 -2.86 2.46 17.58
N LYS A 84 -3.64 2.05 18.59
CA LYS A 84 -5.07 1.75 18.40
C LYS A 84 -5.82 2.97 17.85
N ALA A 85 -5.57 4.15 18.41
CA ALA A 85 -6.22 5.39 17.99
C ALA A 85 -6.05 5.69 16.50
N VAL A 86 -4.82 5.52 15.95
CA VAL A 86 -4.58 5.74 14.51
C VAL A 86 -5.34 4.72 13.66
N LYS A 87 -5.37 3.46 14.08
CA LYS A 87 -6.13 2.42 13.37
C LYS A 87 -7.64 2.66 13.41
N ASP A 88 -8.17 3.09 14.55
CA ASP A 88 -9.59 3.40 14.71
C ASP A 88 -9.99 4.58 13.81
N THR A 89 -9.14 5.61 13.68
CA THR A 89 -9.36 6.71 12.73
C THR A 89 -9.40 6.21 11.29
N ILE A 90 -8.40 5.44 10.86
CA ILE A 90 -8.34 4.89 9.50
C ILE A 90 -9.56 4.00 9.21
N MET A 91 -9.98 3.17 10.18
CA MET A 91 -11.16 2.32 10.04
C MET A 91 -12.44 3.15 9.90
N SER A 92 -12.57 4.24 10.67
CA SER A 92 -13.68 5.17 10.54
C SER A 92 -13.70 5.84 9.17
N ASP A 93 -12.54 6.18 8.62
CA ASP A 93 -12.43 6.75 7.27
C ASP A 93 -12.89 5.75 6.22
N TYR A 94 -12.45 4.48 6.31
CA TYR A 94 -12.91 3.41 5.43
C TYR A 94 -14.44 3.23 5.49
N GLN A 95 -15.01 3.15 6.70
CA GLN A 95 -16.46 3.01 6.91
C GLN A 95 -17.25 4.19 6.31
N SER A 96 -16.72 5.40 6.44
CA SER A 96 -17.31 6.60 5.85
C SER A 96 -17.30 6.57 4.33
N VAL A 97 -16.26 5.99 3.72
CA VAL A 97 -16.18 5.83 2.26
C VAL A 97 -17.18 4.79 1.75
N ILE A 98 -17.24 3.61 2.37
CA ILE A 98 -18.12 2.55 1.88
C ILE A 98 -19.61 2.89 2.08
N SER A 99 -19.95 3.65 3.12
CA SER A 99 -21.33 4.13 3.35
C SER A 99 -21.77 5.25 2.40
N PHE A 100 -20.90 5.71 1.50
CA PHE A 100 -21.22 6.80 0.58
C PHE A 100 -22.31 6.43 -0.43
N ASN A 101 -22.39 5.17 -0.87
CA ASN A 101 -23.49 4.67 -1.68
C ASN A 101 -23.71 3.16 -1.48
N GLU A 102 -24.90 2.69 -1.87
CA GLU A 102 -25.36 1.31 -1.65
C GLU A 102 -24.44 0.24 -2.27
N ILE A 103 -23.89 0.50 -3.46
CA ILE A 103 -23.00 -0.45 -4.16
C ILE A 103 -21.68 -0.62 -3.42
N LEU A 104 -21.08 0.49 -2.98
CA LEU A 104 -19.85 0.47 -2.20
C LEU A 104 -20.07 -0.12 -0.81
N GLN A 105 -21.25 0.10 -0.24
CA GLN A 105 -21.60 -0.45 1.06
C GLN A 105 -21.70 -1.98 0.99
N GLU A 106 -22.48 -2.51 0.04
CA GLU A 106 -22.62 -3.96 -0.18
C GLU A 106 -21.25 -4.61 -0.40
N THR A 107 -20.46 -4.07 -1.34
CA THR A 107 -19.12 -4.59 -1.65
C THR A 107 -18.18 -4.48 -0.45
N GLY A 108 -18.23 -3.35 0.28
CA GLY A 108 -17.35 -3.07 1.41
C GLY A 108 -17.68 -3.85 2.67
N GLU A 109 -18.94 -4.26 2.85
CA GLU A 109 -19.39 -5.15 3.92
C GLU A 109 -19.00 -6.62 3.65
N ASP A 110 -19.03 -7.03 2.38
CA ASP A 110 -18.59 -8.36 1.94
C ASP A 110 -17.05 -8.50 1.82
N THR A 111 -16.33 -7.39 1.92
CA THR A 111 -14.86 -7.34 1.83
C THR A 111 -14.23 -7.14 3.21
N GLU A 112 -13.35 -8.04 3.62
CA GLU A 112 -12.57 -7.85 4.85
C GLU A 112 -11.58 -6.68 4.66
N PHE A 113 -11.62 -5.69 5.54
CA PHE A 113 -10.64 -4.61 5.58
C PHE A 113 -9.73 -4.69 6.81
N SER A 114 -8.41 -4.70 6.58
CA SER A 114 -7.40 -4.91 7.61
C SER A 114 -6.30 -3.85 7.59
N ILE A 115 -5.87 -3.37 8.78
CA ILE A 115 -4.80 -2.37 8.92
C ILE A 115 -3.56 -2.99 9.56
N ILE A 116 -2.47 -3.11 8.78
CA ILE A 116 -1.23 -3.77 9.17
C ILE A 116 -0.07 -2.77 9.23
N SER A 117 0.63 -2.73 10.36
CA SER A 117 1.86 -1.96 10.54
C SER A 117 3.13 -2.81 10.69
N ASP A 118 2.97 -4.13 10.78
CA ASP A 118 4.09 -5.06 10.87
C ASP A 118 4.35 -5.70 9.51
N LEU A 119 5.51 -5.39 8.92
CA LEU A 119 5.96 -5.97 7.66
C LEU A 119 5.96 -7.50 7.66
N LYS A 120 6.21 -8.16 8.81
CA LYS A 120 6.17 -9.62 8.90
C LYS A 120 4.78 -10.17 8.65
N LYS A 121 3.73 -9.47 9.12
CA LYS A 121 2.34 -9.87 8.89
C LYS A 121 1.96 -9.69 7.43
N LEU A 122 2.31 -8.54 6.83
CA LEU A 122 2.09 -8.31 5.40
C LEU A 122 2.81 -9.39 4.56
N LYS A 123 4.08 -9.65 4.86
CA LYS A 123 4.86 -10.67 4.17
C LYS A 123 4.21 -12.04 4.24
N LYS A 124 3.67 -12.44 5.40
CA LYS A 124 2.97 -13.71 5.55
C LYS A 124 1.76 -13.80 4.61
N LEU A 125 0.91 -12.76 4.57
CA LEU A 125 -0.24 -12.71 3.67
C LEU A 125 0.19 -12.81 2.19
N LEU A 126 1.22 -12.06 1.79
CA LEU A 126 1.77 -12.10 0.43
C LEU A 126 2.40 -13.46 0.06
N ASP A 127 3.00 -14.15 1.03
CA ASP A 127 3.56 -15.49 0.84
C ASP A 127 2.45 -16.54 0.74
N ASP A 128 1.36 -16.38 1.48
CA ASP A 128 0.22 -17.30 1.45
C ASP A 128 -0.60 -17.13 0.16
N TYR A 129 -0.86 -15.89 -0.27
CA TYR A 129 -1.47 -15.56 -1.56
C TYR A 129 -0.70 -16.16 -2.74
N ASP A 130 0.61 -15.92 -2.82
CA ASP A 130 1.47 -16.41 -3.91
C ASP A 130 1.61 -17.94 -3.94
N LYS A 131 1.39 -18.62 -2.81
CA LYS A 131 1.30 -20.09 -2.81
C LYS A 131 -0.04 -20.59 -3.32
N ALA A 132 -1.13 -19.92 -2.95
CA ALA A 132 -2.49 -20.34 -3.27
C ALA A 132 -2.79 -20.19 -4.77
N HIS A 133 -2.25 -19.15 -5.40
CA HIS A 133 -2.61 -18.79 -6.78
C HIS A 133 -1.46 -18.91 -7.77
N LYS A 134 -0.54 -19.83 -7.51
CA LYS A 134 0.69 -20.03 -8.27
C LYS A 134 0.47 -20.58 -9.68
#